data_AF-A0A368SXG9-F1
#
_entry.id   AF-A0A368SXG9-F1
#
_cell.length_a   1.000
_cell.length_b   1.000
_cell.length_c   1.000
_cell.angle_alpha   90.00
_cell.angle_beta   90.00
_cell.angle_gamma   90.00
#
_symmetry.space_group_name_H-M   'P 1'
#
loop_
_entity.id
_entity.type
_entity.pdbx_description
1 polymer ?
#
loop_
_entity_poly.entity_id
_entity_poly.type
_entity_poly.pdbx_seq_one_letter_code
_entity_poly.pdbx_strand_id
1 'polypeptide(L)' 'YSTPLFAEDAVAVLDELGVERADVYGTSMGGRTRAGWRTAIHCAVRRLVLGCTSPGGPHAVERTMAVRRSLAGPDRD' A
#
# COMPACT_ATOMS: atom_id res chain seq x y z
N TYR A 1 10.66 9.83 -7.42
CA TYR A 1 9.71 9.89 -6.28
C TYR A 1 9.35 8.45 -5.89
N SER A 2 9.35 8.11 -4.60
CA SER A 2 9.31 6.71 -4.11
C SER A 2 8.03 6.41 -3.32
N THR A 3 7.70 5.11 -3.13
CA THR A 3 6.52 4.74 -2.32
C THR A 3 6.64 5.16 -0.85
N PRO A 4 7.81 5.20 -0.20
CA PRO A 4 7.93 5.80 1.13
C PRO A 4 7.63 7.31 1.16
N LEU A 5 8.09 8.07 0.16
CA LEU A 5 7.80 9.53 0.09
C LEU A 5 6.29 9.81 -0.02
N PHE A 6 5.55 9.01 -0.79
CA PHE A 6 4.08 9.13 -0.86
C PHE A 6 3.40 8.87 0.50
N ALA A 7 4.01 8.06 1.35
CA ALA A 7 3.47 7.79 2.68
C ALA A 7 3.66 8.99 3.59
N GLU A 8 4.86 9.57 3.56
CA GLU A 8 5.22 10.74 4.36
C GLU A 8 4.32 11.93 4.02
N ASP A 9 4.09 12.20 2.73
CA ASP A 9 3.18 13.27 2.30
C ASP A 9 1.73 13.03 2.75
N ALA A 10 1.24 11.79 2.67
CA ALA A 10 -0.10 11.45 3.14
C ALA A 10 -0.25 11.62 4.66
N VAL A 11 0.79 11.29 5.43
CA VAL A 11 0.83 11.50 6.88
C VAL A 11 0.86 12.99 7.22
N ALA A 12 1.66 13.79 6.51
CA ALA A 12 1.73 15.24 6.72
C ALA A 12 0.35 15.92 6.53
N VAL A 13 -0.42 15.48 5.53
CA VAL A 13 -1.79 15.97 5.32
C VAL A 13 -2.72 15.57 6.47
N LEU A 14 -2.61 14.34 6.98
CA LEU A 14 -3.44 13.89 8.11
C LEU A 14 -3.10 14.62 9.41
N ASP A 15 -1.82 14.92 9.63
CA ASP A 15 -1.32 15.65 10.79
C ASP A 15 -1.79 17.12 10.78
N GLU A 16 -1.66 17.80 9.63
CA GLU A 16 -2.17 19.16 9.44
C GLU A 16 -3.69 19.24 9.65
N LEU A 17 -4.43 18.19 9.29
CA LEU A 17 -5.88 18.10 9.51
C LEU A 17 -6.25 17.70 10.95
N GLY A 18 -5.29 17.42 11.82
CA GLY A 18 -5.53 17.00 13.21
C GLY A 18 -6.20 15.64 13.33
N VAL A 19 -6.06 14.75 12.34
CA VAL A 19 -6.69 13.44 12.35
C VAL A 19 -5.89 12.49 13.24
N GLU A 20 -6.38 12.22 14.44
CA GLU A 20 -5.68 11.32 15.38
C GLU A 20 -5.67 9.85 14.92
N ARG A 21 -6.71 9.43 14.18
CA ARG A 21 -6.90 8.04 13.76
C ARG A 21 -7.56 7.92 12.39
N ALA A 22 -6.98 7.12 11.51
CA ALA A 22 -7.51 6.87 10.17
C ALA A 22 -7.58 5.37 9.83
N ASP A 23 -8.60 4.99 9.08
CA ASP A 23 -8.68 3.71 8.38
C ASP A 23 -8.28 3.99 6.91
N VAL A 24 -7.23 3.33 6.42
CA VAL A 24 -6.58 3.64 5.14
C VAL A 24 -6.90 2.56 4.12
N TYR A 25 -7.28 2.96 2.90
CA TYR A 25 -7.44 2.05 1.77
C TYR A 25 -6.41 2.36 0.69
N GLY A 26 -5.49 1.42 0.44
CA GLY A 26 -4.44 1.56 -0.57
C GLY A 26 -4.70 0.64 -1.76
N THR A 27 -4.76 1.20 -2.98
CA THR A 27 -4.92 0.42 -4.23
C THR A 27 -3.64 0.39 -5.05
N SER A 28 -3.28 -0.77 -5.63
CA SER A 28 -2.13 -0.94 -6.53
C SER A 28 -0.81 -0.43 -5.91
N MET A 29 -0.16 0.58 -6.50
CA MET A 29 1.05 1.20 -5.96
C MET A 29 0.83 1.78 -4.55
N GLY A 30 -0.35 2.32 -4.28
CA GLY A 30 -0.71 2.90 -2.97
C GLY A 30 -0.72 1.90 -1.83
N GLY A 31 -0.85 0.60 -2.10
CA GLY A 31 -0.68 -0.42 -1.05
C GLY A 31 0.78 -0.74 -0.71
N ARG A 32 1.71 -0.48 -1.63
CA ARG A 32 3.16 -0.64 -1.41
C ARG A 32 3.77 0.54 -0.64
N THR A 33 3.06 1.66 -0.61
CA THR A 33 3.37 2.86 0.18
C THR A 33 3.37 2.60 1.70
N ARG A 34 2.70 1.53 2.19
CA ARG A 34 2.67 1.15 3.61
C ARG A 34 4.06 1.09 4.27
N ALA A 35 5.10 0.62 3.56
CA ALA A 35 6.43 0.42 4.14
C ALA A 35 7.04 1.71 4.74
N GLY A 36 6.64 2.89 4.24
CA GLY A 36 7.10 4.19 4.74
C GLY A 36 6.42 4.68 6.02
N TRP A 37 5.30 4.07 6.43
CA TRP A 37 4.52 4.56 7.58
C TRP A 37 5.17 4.21 8.93
N ARG A 38 6.34 3.53 8.94
CA ARG A 38 6.89 2.86 10.13
C ARG A 38 7.55 3.79 11.15
N THR A 39 7.76 5.07 10.85
CA THR A 39 8.68 5.90 11.65
C THR A 39 8.25 7.35 11.94
N ALA A 40 7.09 7.83 11.49
CA ALA A 40 6.79 9.27 11.57
C ALA A 40 5.31 9.63 11.79
N ILE A 41 4.56 8.87 12.59
CA ILE A 41 3.12 9.13 12.75
C ILE A 41 2.73 9.57 14.16
N HIS A 42 2.19 10.80 14.26
CA HIS A 42 1.31 11.21 15.35
C HIS A 42 -0.12 10.68 15.17
N CYS A 43 -0.55 10.41 13.93
CA CYS A 43 -1.83 9.76 13.64
C CYS A 43 -1.72 8.22 13.64
N ALA A 44 -2.58 7.53 14.40
CA ALA A 44 -2.56 6.07 14.45
C ALA A 44 -3.43 5.48 13.34
N VAL A 45 -2.82 4.79 12.38
CA VAL A 45 -3.56 3.97 11.42
C VAL A 45 -4.16 2.77 12.13
N ARG A 46 -5.48 2.72 12.18
CA ARG A 46 -6.21 1.62 12.83
C ARG A 46 -6.31 0.40 11.93
N ARG A 47 -6.63 0.62 10.65
CA ARG A 47 -6.78 -0.45 9.65
C ARG A 47 -6.19 0.00 8.33
N LEU A 48 -5.60 -0.95 7.63
CA LEU A 48 -5.15 -0.77 6.26
C LEU A 48 -5.76 -1.86 5.40
N VAL A 49 -6.60 -1.46 4.47
CA VAL A 49 -7.22 -2.33 3.47
C VAL A 49 -6.45 -2.18 2.16
N LEU A 50 -6.07 -3.32 1.57
CA LEU A 50 -5.26 -3.36 0.35
C LEU A 50 -6.11 -3.84 -0.82
N GLY A 51 -6.34 -2.95 -1.79
CA GLY A 51 -7.00 -3.26 -3.05
C GLY A 51 -5.99 -3.56 -4.15
N CYS A 52 -6.16 -4.65 -4.88
CA CYS A 52 -5.35 -4.98 -6.06
C CYS A 52 -3.81 -4.95 -5.82
N THR A 53 -3.38 -5.23 -4.60
CA THR A 53 -1.97 -5.21 -4.16
C THR A 53 -1.76 -6.19 -3.01
N SER A 54 -0.53 -6.64 -2.81
CA SER A 54 -0.19 -7.54 -1.69
C SER A 54 0.46 -6.76 -0.55
N PRO A 55 0.33 -7.25 0.70
CA PRO A 55 0.98 -6.62 1.86
C PRO A 55 2.52 -6.68 1.81
N GLY A 56 3.09 -7.50 0.93
CA GLY A 56 4.54 -7.71 0.86
C GLY A 56 5.09 -8.45 2.10
N GLY A 57 6.40 -8.76 2.08
CA GLY A 57 7.11 -9.30 3.23
C GLY A 57 6.54 -10.61 3.79
N PRO A 58 6.47 -10.78 5.14
CA PRO A 58 6.03 -12.04 5.77
C PRO A 58 4.59 -12.44 5.47
N HIS A 59 3.76 -11.51 5.02
CA HIS A 59 2.35 -11.75 4.69
C HIS A 59 2.12 -11.80 3.18
N ALA A 60 3.17 -11.74 2.36
CA ALA A 60 3.05 -11.88 0.93
C ALA A 60 2.65 -13.32 0.57
N VAL A 61 1.53 -13.45 -0.14
CA VAL A 61 1.19 -14.69 -0.83
C VAL A 61 1.69 -14.57 -2.25
N GLU A 62 2.66 -15.41 -2.62
CA GLU A 62 3.20 -15.45 -3.97
C GLU A 62 2.13 -15.96 -4.95
N ARG A 63 2.10 -15.38 -6.15
CA ARG A 63 1.16 -15.83 -7.18
C ARG A 63 1.56 -17.22 -7.66
N THR A 64 0.59 -18.09 -7.88
CA THR A 64 0.86 -19.42 -8.45
C THR A 64 1.49 -19.30 -9.85
N MET A 65 2.23 -20.32 -10.26
CA MET A 65 2.83 -20.37 -11.61
C MET A 65 1.80 -20.33 -12.74
N ALA A 66 0.56 -20.77 -12.50
CA ALA A 66 -0.55 -20.64 -13.45
C ALA A 66 -0.92 -19.17 -13.67
N VAL A 67 -1.07 -18.40 -12.60
CA VAL A 67 -1.38 -16.96 -12.65
C VAL A 67 -0.23 -16.18 -13.30
N ARG A 68 1.03 -16.49 -12.96
CA ARG A 68 2.20 -15.87 -13.59
C ARG A 68 2.21 -16.06 -15.10
N ARG A 69 1.91 -17.27 -15.58
CA ARG A 69 1.84 -17.57 -17.02
C ARG A 69 0.68 -16.84 -17.70
N SER A 70 -0.48 -16.77 -17.07
CA SER A 70 -1.64 -16.06 -17.61
C SER A 70 -1.39 -14.56 -17.79
N LEU A 71 -0.61 -13.93 -16.91
CA LEU A 71 -0.29 -12.49 -16.98
C LEU A 71 0.88 -12.17 -17.93
N ALA A 72 1.69 -13.16 -18.30
CA ALA A 72 2.84 -12.99 -19.18
C ALA A 72 2.50 -13.28 -20.66
N GLY A 73 1.30 -13.80 -20.94
CA GLY A 73 0.82 -13.98 -22.30
C GLY A 73 0.49 -12.63 -22.96
N PRO A 74 0.54 -12.54 -24.30
CA PRO A 74 0.04 -11.37 -25.00
C PRO A 74 -1.44 -11.16 -24.68
N ASP A 75 -1.89 -9.89 -24.68
CA ASP A 75 -3.32 -9.59 -24.64
C ASP A 75 -4.01 -10.34 -25.78
N ARG A 76 -5.15 -10.95 -25.47
CA ARG A 76 -5.96 -11.61 -26.50
C ARG A 76 -6.70 -10.51 -27.25
N ASP A 77 -6.42 -10.43 -28.55
CA ASP A 77 -7.15 -9.58 -29.52
C ASP A 77 -8.67 -9.78 -29.45
#